data_AF-A0AAJ2PQ95-F1
#
_entry.id   AF-A0AAJ2PQ95-F1
#
_cell.length_a   1.000
_cell.length_b   1.000
_cell.length_c   1.000
_cell.angle_alpha   90.00
_cell.angle_beta   90.00
_cell.angle_gamma   90.00
#
_symmetry.space_group_name_H-M   'P 1'
#
loop_
_entity.id
_entity.type
_entity.pdbx_description
1 polymer ?
#
loop_
_entity_poly.entity_id
_entity_poly.type
_entity_poly.pdbx_seq_one_letter_code
_entity_poly.pdbx_strand_id
1 'polypeptide(L)'
;MHQSLIVARMAPGAAPDIAKIFEESDRGELPHLIGVSRRSLFQFDDVYLHLVESERDPTPAITKLAGHPEFRGISERLSAYVTAYDPATWRSPKDAMANRFYQWERDNRS
;
A
#
# COMPACT_ATOMS: atom_id res chain seq x y z
N MET A 1 5.63 -3.18 15.82
CA MET A 1 4.74 -2.76 14.70
C MET A 1 5.37 -3.23 13.40
N HIS A 2 4.60 -3.88 12.52
CA HIS A 2 5.06 -4.31 11.21
C HIS A 2 4.85 -3.18 10.20
N GLN A 3 5.76 -3.07 9.25
CA GLN A 3 5.70 -2.06 8.19
C GLN A 3 5.94 -2.73 6.85
N SER A 4 5.07 -2.43 5.89
CA SER A 4 5.24 -2.82 4.49
C SER A 4 5.20 -1.56 3.64
N LEU A 5 6.15 -1.44 2.72
CA LEU A 5 6.25 -0.31 1.81
C LEU A 5 6.04 -0.81 0.38
N ILE A 6 5.02 -0.29 -0.28
CA ILE A 6 4.73 -0.55 -1.69
C ILE A 6 5.28 0.61 -2.51
N VAL A 7 5.97 0.30 -3.59
CA VAL A 7 6.56 1.27 -4.53
C VAL A 7 5.97 1.04 -5.92
N ALA A 8 5.45 2.11 -6.50
CA ALA A 8 4.83 2.10 -7.82
C ALA A 8 5.12 3.43 -8.55
N ARG A 9 4.63 3.58 -9.77
CA ARG A 9 4.55 4.88 -10.45
C ARG A 9 3.14 5.42 -10.34
N MET A 10 3.00 6.74 -10.26
CA MET A 10 1.73 7.43 -10.30
C MET A 10 1.67 8.52 -11.37
N ALA A 11 0.48 8.72 -11.94
CA ALA A 11 0.21 9.78 -12.88
C ALA A 11 0.36 11.17 -12.24
N PRO A 12 0.87 12.17 -12.97
CA PRO A 12 0.98 13.55 -12.48
C PRO A 12 -0.38 14.09 -12.02
N GLY A 13 -0.42 14.71 -10.84
CA GLY A 13 -1.64 15.32 -10.30
C GLY A 13 -2.67 14.34 -9.74
N ALA A 14 -2.44 13.03 -9.76
CA ALA A 14 -3.41 12.03 -9.31
C ALA A 14 -3.55 11.89 -7.78
N ALA A 15 -2.75 12.61 -6.99
CA ALA A 15 -2.73 12.47 -5.53
C ALA A 15 -4.11 12.67 -4.87
N PRO A 16 -4.92 13.70 -5.21
CA PRO A 16 -6.25 13.89 -4.62
C PRO A 16 -7.21 12.74 -4.92
N ASP A 17 -7.19 12.20 -6.14
CA ASP A 17 -8.06 11.09 -6.55
C ASP A 17 -7.68 9.78 -5.83
N ILE A 18 -6.38 9.49 -5.75
CA ILE A 18 -5.87 8.33 -5.00
C ILE A 18 -6.24 8.46 -3.51
N ALA A 19 -6.08 9.63 -2.92
CA ALA A 19 -6.43 9.87 -1.52
C ALA A 19 -7.92 9.62 -1.27
N LYS A 20 -8.80 10.08 -2.16
CA LYS A 20 -10.24 9.84 -2.05
C LYS A 20 -10.60 8.35 -2.15
N ILE A 21 -9.96 7.61 -3.06
CA ILE A 21 -10.16 6.15 -3.17
C ILE A 21 -9.84 5.46 -1.84
N PHE A 22 -8.71 5.80 -1.23
CA PHE A 22 -8.32 5.22 0.06
C PHE A 22 -9.18 5.71 1.21
N GLU A 23 -9.61 6.97 1.25
CA GLU A 23 -10.53 7.47 2.26
C GLU A 23 -11.84 6.68 2.27
N GLU A 24 -12.41 6.40 1.11
CA GLU A 24 -13.61 5.58 0.98
C GLU A 24 -13.37 4.13 1.41
N SER A 25 -12.25 3.53 0.98
CA SER A 25 -11.84 2.19 1.40
C SER A 25 -11.62 2.09 2.91
N ASP A 26 -11.03 3.11 3.52
CA ASP A 26 -10.60 3.08 4.91
C ASP A 26 -11.81 3.21 5.87
N ARG A 27 -12.99 3.62 5.35
CA ARG A 27 -14.28 3.56 6.04
C ARG A 27 -14.96 2.18 5.95
N GLY A 28 -14.49 1.31 5.07
CA GLY A 28 -15.01 -0.05 4.89
C GLY A 28 -14.34 -1.08 5.81
N GLU A 29 -14.61 -2.36 5.57
CA GLU A 29 -14.07 -3.46 6.39
C GLU A 29 -12.63 -3.87 6.00
N LEU A 30 -12.18 -3.51 4.80
CA LEU A 30 -10.92 -4.00 4.24
C LEU A 30 -9.67 -3.71 5.10
N PRO A 31 -9.49 -2.50 5.68
CA PRO A 31 -8.34 -2.24 6.56
C PRO A 31 -8.32 -3.17 7.77
N HIS A 32 -9.48 -3.49 8.34
CA HIS A 32 -9.60 -4.39 9.48
C HIS A 32 -9.28 -5.84 9.11
N LEU A 33 -9.71 -6.30 7.93
CA LEU A 33 -9.38 -7.63 7.41
C LEU A 33 -7.87 -7.82 7.18
N ILE A 34 -7.20 -6.76 6.73
CA ILE A 34 -5.74 -6.74 6.53
C ILE A 34 -5.00 -6.54 7.86
N GLY A 35 -5.62 -5.90 8.85
CA GLY A 35 -5.02 -5.52 10.13
C GLY A 35 -4.21 -4.22 10.08
N VAL A 36 -4.56 -3.31 9.17
CA VAL A 36 -3.92 -2.00 9.02
C VAL A 36 -4.25 -1.13 10.23
N SER A 37 -3.22 -0.67 10.93
CA SER A 37 -3.32 0.33 12.00
C SER A 37 -2.99 1.74 11.51
N ARG A 38 -2.17 1.88 10.46
CA ARG A 38 -1.88 3.16 9.82
C ARG A 38 -1.57 3.01 8.34
N ARG A 39 -2.03 3.97 7.54
CA ARG A 39 -1.69 4.13 6.12
C ARG A 39 -1.05 5.50 5.93
N SER A 40 0.02 5.56 5.16
CA SER A 40 0.59 6.84 4.70
C SER A 40 0.98 6.70 3.24
N LEU A 41 0.52 7.66 2.44
CA LEU A 41 0.79 7.72 1.01
C LEU A 41 1.73 8.91 0.76
N PHE A 42 2.80 8.66 0.03
CA PHE A 42 3.79 9.67 -0.34
C PHE A 42 3.99 9.66 -1.85
N GLN A 43 4.39 10.82 -2.36
CA GLN A 43 4.77 11.00 -3.73
C GLN A 43 6.17 11.63 -3.77
N PHE A 44 7.02 11.12 -4.66
CA PHE A 44 8.29 11.73 -5.02
C PHE A 44 8.41 11.71 -6.56
N ASP A 45 8.23 12.86 -7.20
CA ASP A 45 8.04 12.95 -8.65
C ASP A 45 6.90 12.03 -9.14
N ASP A 46 7.20 11.06 -10.00
CA ASP A 46 6.25 10.05 -10.47
C ASP A 46 6.24 8.79 -9.60
N VAL A 47 7.01 8.74 -8.51
CA VAL A 47 7.08 7.59 -7.60
C VAL A 47 5.98 7.68 -6.54
N TYR A 48 5.14 6.67 -6.50
CA TYR A 48 4.16 6.44 -5.45
C TYR A 48 4.74 5.53 -4.38
N LEU A 49 4.68 5.97 -3.13
CA LEU A 49 5.08 5.17 -1.98
C LEU A 49 3.92 5.01 -1.02
N HIS A 50 3.61 3.76 -0.67
CA HIS A 50 2.49 3.43 0.19
C HIS A 50 2.97 2.62 1.36
N LEU A 51 3.10 3.31 2.49
CA LEU A 51 3.45 2.73 3.77
C LEU A 51 2.18 2.23 4.46
N VAL A 52 2.18 0.93 4.75
CA VAL A 52 1.16 0.26 5.55
C VAL A 52 1.82 -0.20 6.84
N GLU A 53 1.19 0.12 7.95
CA GLU A 53 1.62 -0.36 9.25
C GLU A 53 0.49 -1.12 9.93
N SER A 54 0.88 -2.16 10.66
CA SER A 54 -0.04 -3.15 11.20
C SER A 54 0.55 -3.84 12.43
N GLU A 55 -0.32 -4.43 13.24
CA GLU A 55 0.10 -5.18 14.43
C GLU A 55 0.76 -6.51 14.08
N ARG A 56 0.42 -7.09 12.92
CA ARG A 56 0.97 -8.34 12.37
C ARG A 56 1.51 -8.06 10.96
N ASP A 57 2.42 -8.90 10.46
CA ASP A 57 2.91 -8.77 9.08
C ASP A 57 1.72 -8.72 8.10
N PRO A 58 1.53 -7.62 7.35
CA PRO A 58 0.38 -7.47 6.48
C PRO A 58 0.60 -8.20 5.14
N THR A 59 1.82 -8.61 4.82
CA THR A 59 2.19 -9.21 3.52
C THR A 59 1.38 -10.47 3.20
N PRO A 60 1.24 -11.46 4.11
CA PRO A 60 0.42 -12.63 3.87
C PRO A 60 -1.07 -12.29 3.74
N ALA A 61 -1.55 -11.31 4.51
CA ALA A 61 -2.95 -10.88 4.49
C ALA A 61 -3.31 -10.20 3.16
N ILE A 62 -2.46 -9.28 2.68
CA ILE A 62 -2.59 -8.64 1.37
C ILE A 62 -2.61 -9.70 0.26
N THR A 63 -1.68 -10.65 0.31
CA THR A 63 -1.63 -11.74 -0.70
C THR A 63 -2.89 -12.59 -0.69
N LYS A 64 -3.40 -12.95 0.50
CA LYS A 64 -4.63 -13.75 0.66
C LYS A 64 -5.88 -12.99 0.21
N LEU A 65 -5.93 -11.68 0.47
CA LEU A 65 -7.07 -10.83 0.15
C LEU A 65 -7.04 -10.24 -1.26
N ALA A 66 -6.01 -10.54 -2.07
CA ALA A 66 -5.93 -10.11 -3.47
C ALA A 66 -7.16 -10.53 -4.30
N GLY A 67 -7.85 -11.61 -3.91
CA GLY A 67 -9.10 -12.06 -4.53
C GLY A 67 -10.39 -11.45 -3.97
N HIS A 68 -10.32 -10.66 -2.90
CA HIS A 68 -11.48 -10.08 -2.23
C HIS A 68 -12.14 -9.00 -3.10
N PRO A 69 -13.49 -8.92 -3.20
CA PRO A 69 -14.17 -7.93 -4.03
C PRO A 69 -13.75 -6.48 -3.73
N GLU A 70 -13.69 -6.09 -2.46
CA GLU A 70 -13.25 -4.75 -2.06
C GLU A 70 -11.81 -4.45 -2.50
N PHE A 71 -10.92 -5.44 -2.38
CA PHE A 71 -9.52 -5.28 -2.78
C PHE A 71 -9.41 -5.11 -4.30
N ARG A 72 -10.17 -5.90 -5.06
CA ARG A 72 -10.25 -5.78 -6.52
C ARG A 72 -10.81 -4.43 -6.95
N GLY A 73 -11.91 -3.99 -6.33
CA GLY A 73 -12.53 -2.70 -6.64
C GLY A 73 -11.57 -1.52 -6.42
N ILE A 74 -10.79 -1.53 -5.34
CA ILE A 74 -9.76 -0.51 -5.11
C ILE A 74 -8.64 -0.63 -6.15
N SER A 75 -8.17 -1.85 -6.44
CA SER A 75 -7.11 -2.08 -7.42
C SER A 75 -7.51 -1.60 -8.82
N GLU A 76 -8.75 -1.87 -9.24
CA GLU A 76 -9.32 -1.40 -10.49
C GLU A 76 -9.38 0.13 -10.55
N ARG A 77 -9.88 0.78 -9.49
CA ARG A 77 -9.93 2.25 -9.41
C ARG A 77 -8.54 2.89 -9.43
N LEU A 78 -7.58 2.28 -8.74
CA LEU A 78 -6.19 2.75 -8.71
C LEU A 78 -5.47 2.53 -10.04
N SER A 79 -5.87 1.53 -10.84
CA SER A 79 -5.19 1.21 -12.11
C SER A 79 -5.20 2.35 -13.14
N ALA A 80 -6.13 3.30 -13.02
CA ALA A 80 -6.16 4.52 -13.84
C ALA A 80 -5.03 5.52 -13.49
N TYR A 81 -4.45 5.40 -12.30
CA TYR A 81 -3.51 6.36 -11.74
C TYR A 81 -2.16 5.76 -11.39
N VAL A 82 -2.11 4.46 -11.07
CA VAL A 82 -0.94 3.76 -10.54
C VAL A 82 -0.53 2.64 -11.47
N THR A 83 0.74 2.60 -11.82
CA THR A 83 1.35 1.53 -12.62
C THR A 83 2.52 0.90 -11.89
N ALA A 84 2.89 -0.33 -12.25
CA ALA A 84 4.04 -1.00 -11.67
C ALA A 84 5.31 -0.14 -11.84
N TYR A 85 6.17 -0.09 -10.81
CA TYR A 85 7.42 0.69 -10.87
C TYR A 85 8.34 0.24 -12.02
N ASP A 86 8.44 -1.08 -12.20
CA ASP A 86 9.06 -1.74 -13.34
C ASP A 86 8.05 -2.69 -14.01
N PRO A 87 7.34 -2.22 -15.04
CA PRO A 87 6.34 -3.04 -15.74
C PRO A 87 6.93 -4.26 -16.45
N ALA A 88 8.21 -4.24 -16.83
CA ALA A 88 8.83 -5.33 -17.57
C ALA A 88 9.06 -6.57 -16.70
N THR A 89 9.26 -6.38 -15.40
CA THR A 89 9.54 -7.46 -14.45
C THR A 89 8.35 -7.79 -13.53
N TRP A 90 7.28 -7.00 -13.58
CA TRP A 90 6.11 -7.17 -12.74
C TRP A 90 5.33 -8.45 -13.06
N ARG A 91 5.08 -9.29 -12.04
CA ARG A 91 4.31 -10.53 -12.14
C ARG A 91 3.20 -10.62 -11.09
N SER A 92 3.39 -9.97 -9.95
CA SER A 92 2.46 -10.00 -8.83
C SER A 92 2.62 -8.76 -7.93
N PRO A 93 1.66 -8.47 -7.04
CA PRO A 93 1.79 -7.39 -6.06
C PRO A 93 3.07 -7.47 -5.20
N LYS A 94 3.64 -8.67 -5.02
CA LYS A 94 4.89 -8.86 -4.28
C LYS A 94 6.08 -8.12 -4.91
N ASP A 95 6.08 -7.94 -6.23
CA ASP A 95 7.17 -7.28 -6.96
C ASP A 95 7.19 -5.75 -6.74
N ALA A 96 6.10 -5.20 -6.19
CA ALA A 96 6.03 -3.79 -5.79
C ALA A 96 6.48 -3.58 -4.33
N MET A 97 6.77 -4.63 -3.57
CA MET A 97 7.12 -4.52 -2.14
C MET A 97 8.60 -4.21 -1.95
N ALA A 98 8.91 -3.13 -1.25
CA ALA A 98 10.28 -2.81 -0.85
C ALA A 98 10.78 -3.78 0.23
N ASN A 99 12.09 -4.08 0.19
CA ASN A 99 12.75 -4.88 1.20
C ASN A 99 13.33 -4.00 2.32
N ARG A 100 12.81 -4.13 3.54
CA ARG A 100 13.36 -3.45 4.70
C ARG A 100 14.61 -4.18 5.19
N PHE A 101 15.78 -3.63 4.90
CA PHE A 101 17.08 -4.23 5.27
C PHE A 101 17.63 -3.74 6.62
N TYR A 102 17.06 -2.68 7.20
CA TYR A 102 17.47 -2.11 8.47
C TYR A 102 16.27 -1.50 9.20
N GLN A 103 16.25 -1.60 10.53
CA GLN A 103 15.29 -0.93 11.39
C GLN A 103 16.00 -0.51 12.69
N TRP A 104 15.72 0.71 13.13
CA TRP A 104 16.07 1.20 14.46
C TRP A 104 14.86 1.88 15.07
N GLU A 105 14.65 1.65 16.36
CA GLU A 105 13.59 2.27 17.14
C GLU A 105 14.22 2.75 18.45
N ARG A 106 13.93 4.00 18.83
CA ARG A 106 14.37 4.53 20.12
C ARG A 106 13.50 3.90 21.20
N ASP A 107 14.11 3.38 22.27
CA ASP A 107 13.36 2.95 23.45
C ASP A 107 12.57 4.13 24.02
N ASN A 108 11.25 4.10 23.89
CA ASN A 108 10.35 4.99 24.60
C ASN A 108 10.16 4.46 26.03
N ARG A 109 11.25 4.45 26.81
CA ARG A 109 11.14 4.36 28.28
C ARG A 109 11.02 5.79 28.81
N SER A 110 9.78 6.18 29.09
CA SER A 110 9.43 7.26 30.02
C SER A 110 8.89 6.65 31.30
#